data_AF-A0A956LBP5-F1
#
_entry.id   AF-A0A956LBP5-F1
#
_cell.length_a   1.000
_cell.length_b   1.000
_cell.length_c   1.000
_cell.angle_alpha   90.00
_cell.angle_beta   90.00
_cell.angle_gamma   90.00
#
_symmetry.space_group_name_H-M   'P 1'
#
loop_
_entity.id
_entity.type
_entity.pdbx_description
1 polymer ?
#
loop_
_entity_poly.entity_id
_entity_poly.type
_entity_poly.pdbx_seq_one_letter_code
_entity_poly.pdbx_strand_id
1 'polypeptide(L)'
;MIVDDRGDPVVNARVEVRDRDSDALLGRARTRAGGVWRVDGLDEGDVIVRATPPPALSGLLAPVEIESDVLEGRVTHNADLRFERRP
;
A
#
# COMPACT_ATOMS: atom_id res chain seq x y z
N MET A 1 6.83 -3.02 -2.99
CA MET A 1 5.91 -3.58 -4.02
C MET A 1 4.78 -4.29 -3.31
N ILE A 2 3.63 -4.54 -3.95
CA ILE A 2 2.53 -5.30 -3.33
C ILE A 2 2.34 -6.64 -4.01
N VAL A 3 2.30 -7.69 -3.20
CA VAL A 3 2.08 -9.08 -3.60
C VAL A 3 0.92 -9.71 -2.83
N ASP A 4 0.44 -10.86 -3.29
CA ASP A 4 -0.51 -11.69 -2.54
C ASP A 4 0.20 -12.74 -1.65
N ASP A 5 -0.59 -13.62 -1.04
CA ASP A 5 -0.16 -14.72 -0.16
C ASP A 5 0.74 -15.76 -0.86
N ARG A 6 0.89 -15.70 -2.17
CA ARG A 6 1.76 -16.58 -2.96
C ARG A 6 3.00 -15.86 -3.47
N GLY A 7 3.12 -14.56 -3.21
CA GLY A 7 4.15 -13.71 -3.79
C GLY A 7 3.81 -13.22 -5.19
N ASP A 8 2.60 -13.45 -5.69
CA ASP A 8 2.18 -12.97 -7.00
C ASP A 8 1.92 -11.46 -6.94
N PRO A 9 2.49 -10.66 -7.86
CA PRO A 9 2.33 -9.21 -7.84
C PRO A 9 0.88 -8.79 -8.12
N VAL A 10 0.32 -7.93 -7.26
CA VAL A 10 -1.07 -7.47 -7.41
C VAL A 10 -1.12 -6.14 -8.14
N VAL A 11 -1.65 -6.15 -9.37
CA VAL A 11 -1.83 -4.97 -10.23
C VAL A 11 -3.16 -4.27 -9.93
N ASN A 12 -3.18 -2.94 -10.06
CA ASN A 12 -4.36 -2.08 -9.86
C ASN A 12 -4.95 -2.09 -8.43
N ALA A 13 -4.18 -2.56 -7.44
CA ALA A 13 -4.49 -2.33 -6.04
C ALA A 13 -4.46 -0.83 -5.74
N ARG A 14 -5.41 -0.34 -4.94
CA ARG A 14 -5.41 1.04 -4.43
C ARG A 14 -4.48 1.10 -3.24
N VAL A 15 -3.63 2.11 -3.20
CA VAL A 15 -2.75 2.41 -2.06
C VAL A 15 -3.09 3.81 -1.55
N GLU A 16 -3.25 3.94 -0.25
CA GLU A 16 -3.41 5.20 0.47
C GLU A 16 -2.29 5.32 1.49
N VAL A 17 -1.64 6.48 1.50
CA VAL A 17 -0.66 6.85 2.53
C VAL A 17 -1.31 7.91 3.41
N ARG A 18 -1.35 7.65 4.70
CA ARG A 18 -2.06 8.46 5.69
C ARG A 18 -1.10 8.84 6.81
N ASP A 19 -1.25 10.04 7.33
CA ASP A 19 -0.55 10.47 8.53
C ASP A 19 -0.89 9.54 9.70
N ARG A 20 0.12 9.11 10.46
CA ARG A 20 -0.07 8.12 11.52
C ARG A 20 -0.95 8.60 12.67
N ASP A 21 -0.81 9.87 13.05
CA ASP A 21 -1.46 10.40 14.25
C ASP A 21 -2.86 10.95 13.96
N SER A 22 -3.03 11.60 12.82
CA SER A 22 -4.27 12.28 12.44
C SER A 22 -5.16 11.48 11.48
N ASP A 23 -4.66 10.37 10.92
CA ASP A 23 -5.29 9.59 9.84
C ASP A 23 -5.55 10.43 8.56
N ALA A 24 -4.95 11.61 8.44
CA ALA A 24 -5.12 12.48 7.29
C ALA A 24 -4.54 11.83 6.02
N LEU A 25 -5.29 11.85 4.92
CA LEU A 25 -4.81 11.32 3.65
C LEU A 25 -3.73 12.21 3.05
N LEU A 26 -2.49 11.73 3.02
CA LEU A 26 -1.34 12.43 2.45
C LEU A 26 -1.19 12.16 0.95
N GLY A 27 -1.57 10.96 0.49
CA GLY A 27 -1.50 10.63 -0.91
C GLY A 27 -2.12 9.30 -1.30
N ARG A 28 -2.27 9.09 -2.61
CA ARG A 28 -2.85 7.88 -3.18
C ARG A 28 -2.12 7.42 -4.43
N ALA A 29 -2.05 6.11 -4.62
CA ALA A 29 -1.50 5.49 -5.82
C ALA A 29 -2.31 4.26 -6.25
N ARG A 30 -1.99 3.76 -7.44
CA ARG A 30 -2.38 2.42 -7.89
C ARG A 30 -1.13 1.62 -8.23
N THR A 31 -1.13 0.34 -7.90
CA THR A 31 -0.06 -0.56 -8.33
C THR A 31 -0.10 -0.75 -9.85
N ARG A 32 1.06 -0.71 -10.49
CA ARG A 32 1.26 -0.99 -11.92
C ARG A 32 1.70 -2.44 -12.12
N ALA A 33 2.13 -2.77 -13.34
CA ALA A 33 2.78 -4.04 -13.64
C ALA A 33 3.88 -4.35 -12.61
N GLY A 34 3.94 -5.60 -12.16
CA GLY A 34 4.87 -6.04 -11.11
C GLY A 34 4.50 -5.59 -9.69
N GLY A 35 3.28 -5.07 -9.46
CA GLY A 35 2.84 -4.67 -8.12
C GLY A 35 3.52 -3.39 -7.60
N VAL A 36 4.21 -2.66 -8.47
CA VAL A 36 4.97 -1.46 -8.12
C VAL A 36 4.04 -0.26 -7.97
N TRP A 37 4.25 0.52 -6.92
CA TRP A 37 3.54 1.76 -6.66
C TRP A 37 4.49 2.81 -6.10
N ARG A 38 4.10 4.08 -6.19
CA ARG A 38 4.85 5.22 -5.64
C ARG A 38 3.89 6.37 -5.39
N VAL A 39 4.12 7.08 -4.29
CA VAL A 39 3.58 8.42 -4.02
C VAL A 39 4.81 9.30 -3.81
N ASP A 40 4.88 10.41 -4.53
CA ASP A 40 6.00 11.34 -4.50
C ASP A 40 5.62 12.62 -3.76
N GLY A 41 6.61 13.34 -3.21
CA GLY A 41 6.41 14.65 -2.61
C GLY A 41 5.66 14.62 -1.28
N LEU A 42 5.78 13.51 -0.53
CA LEU A 42 5.28 13.41 0.83
C LEU A 42 6.25 14.12 1.78
N ASP A 43 5.72 14.80 2.78
CA ASP A 43 6.54 15.31 3.88
C ASP A 43 7.11 14.13 4.70
N GLU A 44 8.30 14.31 5.26
CA GLU A 44 8.92 13.28 6.11
C GLU A 44 8.12 13.08 7.40
N GLY A 45 8.02 11.84 7.85
CA GLY A 45 7.29 11.49 9.08
C GLY A 45 6.72 10.07 9.05
N ASP A 46 6.06 9.71 10.15
CA ASP A 46 5.43 8.41 10.32
C ASP A 46 4.07 8.35 9.62
N VAL A 47 3.81 7.25 8.92
CA VAL A 47 2.60 7.05 8.12
C VAL A 47 2.00 5.67 8.30
N ILE A 48 0.71 5.59 8.03
CA ILE A 48 -0.01 4.35 7.79
C ILE A 48 -0.18 4.16 6.29
N VAL A 49 0.21 2.99 5.79
CA VAL A 49 0.00 2.62 4.39
C VAL A 49 -1.08 1.57 4.31
N ARG A 50 -2.20 1.95 3.70
CA ARG A 50 -3.34 1.06 3.47
C ARG A 50 -3.40 0.64 2.02
N ALA A 51 -3.33 -0.66 1.78
CA ALA A 51 -3.55 -1.24 0.47
C ALA A 51 -4.91 -1.94 0.42
N THR A 52 -5.62 -1.76 -0.69
CA THR A 52 -6.91 -2.40 -0.98
C THR A 52 -6.83 -3.16 -2.30
N PRO A 53 -7.19 -4.45 -2.34
CA PRO A 53 -7.19 -5.23 -3.58
C PRO A 53 -8.07 -4.59 -4.66
N PRO A 54 -7.74 -4.81 -5.95
CA PRO A 54 -8.63 -4.39 -7.03
C PRO A 54 -10.00 -5.10 -6.93
N PRO A 55 -11.08 -4.52 -7.49
CA PRO A 55 -12.42 -5.12 -7.42
C PRO A 55 -12.50 -6.58 -7.90
N ALA A 56 -11.68 -6.95 -8.89
CA ALA A 56 -11.63 -8.32 -9.41
C ALA A 56 -11.08 -9.35 -8.39
N LEU A 57 -10.34 -8.89 -7.38
CA LEU A 57 -9.72 -9.75 -6.36
C LEU A 57 -10.26 -9.48 -4.96
N SER A 58 -11.16 -8.51 -4.76
CA SER A 58 -11.62 -8.08 -3.43
C SER A 58 -12.43 -9.14 -2.67
N GLY A 59 -13.02 -10.10 -3.39
CA GLY A 59 -13.67 -11.28 -2.81
C GLY A 59 -12.70 -12.38 -2.39
N LEU A 60 -11.46 -12.34 -2.87
CA LEU A 60 -10.43 -13.35 -2.58
C LEU A 60 -9.38 -12.83 -1.60
N LEU A 61 -8.99 -11.56 -1.72
CA LEU A 61 -7.93 -10.94 -0.94
C LEU A 61 -8.52 -9.94 0.06
N ALA A 62 -7.92 -9.87 1.25
CA ALA A 62 -8.25 -8.88 2.27
C ALA A 62 -7.42 -7.61 2.06
N PRO A 63 -7.95 -6.41 2.39
CA PRO A 63 -7.12 -5.22 2.56
C PRO A 63 -6.03 -5.45 3.63
N VAL A 64 -4.90 -4.77 3.47
CA VAL A 64 -3.79 -4.79 4.43
C VAL A 64 -3.39 -3.37 4.79
N GLU A 65 -2.93 -3.20 6.02
CA GLU A 65 -2.45 -1.94 6.56
C GLU A 65 -1.14 -2.19 7.30
N ILE A 66 -0.16 -1.32 7.09
CA ILE A 66 1.13 -1.35 7.78
C ILE A 66 1.48 0.04 8.29
N GLU A 67 2.29 0.07 9.34
CA GLU A 67 3.03 1.26 9.75
C GLU A 67 4.30 1.37 8.89
N SER A 68 4.67 2.60 8.52
CA SER A 68 5.88 2.92 7.76
C SER A 68 6.32 4.34 8.10
N ASP A 69 7.46 4.76 7.54
CA ASP A 69 7.89 6.15 7.49
C ASP A 69 8.04 6.64 6.06
N VAL A 70 8.07 7.96 5.92
CA VAL A 70 8.49 8.69 4.73
C VAL A 70 9.84 9.32 5.00
N LEU A 71 10.85 8.96 4.20
CA LEU A 71 12.18 9.57 4.19
C LEU A 71 12.52 10.02 2.77
N GLU A 72 13.14 11.20 2.63
CA GLU A 72 13.47 11.79 1.32
C GLU A 72 12.25 11.85 0.37
N GLY A 73 11.06 12.05 0.95
CA GLY A 73 9.78 12.10 0.23
C GLY A 73 9.27 10.76 -0.31
N ARG A 74 9.75 9.62 0.23
CA ARG A 74 9.38 8.26 -0.20
C ARG A 74 9.02 7.37 0.99
N VAL A 75 8.00 6.53 0.79
CA VAL A 75 7.65 5.45 1.73
C VAL A 75 8.72 4.35 1.70
N THR A 76 9.27 3.99 2.86
CA THR A 76 10.44 3.10 3.01
C THR A 76 10.08 1.63 3.24
N HIS A 77 8.99 1.31 3.95
CA HIS A 77 8.54 -0.07 4.25
C HIS A 77 7.57 -0.64 3.21
N ASN A 78 7.65 -0.17 1.98
CA ASN A 78 6.69 -0.52 0.93
C ASN A 78 6.72 -2.00 0.47
N ALA A 79 7.70 -2.80 0.92
CA ALA A 79 7.89 -4.20 0.57
C ALA A 79 7.14 -5.15 1.51
N ASP A 80 6.71 -4.67 2.68
CA ASP A 80 6.01 -5.46 3.70
C ASP A 80 4.50 -5.60 3.41
N LEU A 81 4.00 -4.90 2.39
CA LEU A 81 2.61 -4.98 1.94
C LEU A 81 2.32 -6.28 1.19
N ARG A 82 1.71 -7.21 1.91
CA ARG A 82 1.22 -8.49 1.39
C ARG A 82 -0.26 -8.65 1.67
N PHE A 83 -1.03 -8.96 0.63
CA PHE A 83 -2.44 -9.29 0.80
C PHE A 83 -2.60 -10.75 1.23
N GLU A 84 -3.38 -10.96 2.28
CA GLU A 84 -3.78 -12.29 2.71
C GLU A 84 -5.08 -12.72 2.03
N ARG A 85 -5.26 -14.04 1.87
CA ARG A 85 -6.54 -14.59 1.42
C ARG A 85 -7.59 -14.41 2.49
N ARG A 86 -8.81 -14.14 2.03
CA ARG A 86 -9.99 -14.23 2.90
C ARG A 86 -10.24 -15.70 3.27
N PRO A 87 -10.68 -15.96 4.52
CA PRO A 87 -11.11 -17.29 4.95
C PRO A 87 -12.37 -17.75 4.22
#